data_AF-A0A8H5MG85-F1
#
_entry.id   AF-A0A8H5MG85-F1
#
_cell.length_a   1.000
_cell.length_b   1.000
_cell.length_c   1.000
_cell.angle_alpha   90.00
_cell.angle_beta   90.00
_cell.angle_gamma   90.00
#
_symmetry.space_group_name_H-M   'P 1'
#
loop_
_entity.id
_entity.type
_entity.pdbx_description
1 polymer ?
#
loop_
_entity_poly.entity_id
_entity_poly.type
_entity_poly.pdbx_seq_one_letter_code
_entity_poly.pdbx_strand_id
1 'polypeptide(L)'
;MFSCICIVDYFFSVTYTYKCPCVGTCRCVPSSFAMSRLLISFATGIVALLYTYTQVQEKERANIHDKYGQIVVIVDRLNFGVLGTSGTFRNDPENQYYNPTNSSAPFFQVFEDEFLDIIGPNPSLNIISSDPSFAFAHEAPVWMPDTDEVFFASNAGGALGRSDINRNNQVFKMSLREVAEAMGSAGETLQNVNVTHYRIDLPETVQMTNGGTGLYKGQIILMNEGRGHRPSTIALMNPYPPYNVSVILDNFYGRHFNSLNDVKVHKSGSIFFTDVPYGYYHHFRPSPQLPNQVYSFDPRTGAIGVVADQVNKPNGLTFSKDYQTAYIADTGSLMAQFGIDRTLPASIQQYDVDPKSLIFKNQRVFAYVDSGASDGINVDEFGNVYGACFDGINVWNPSGRLIGKFFLGTTSANFVFAGKGRLVILAETEIYLAKIAAGGVSLMYE
;
A
#
# COMPACT_ATOMS: atom_id res chain seq x y z
N MET A 1 -28.01 13.21 63.27
CA MET A 1 -26.57 13.44 63.52
C MET A 1 -25.87 13.30 62.18
N PHE A 2 -25.45 14.41 61.59
CA PHE A 2 -24.70 14.40 60.33
C PHE A 2 -23.28 13.89 60.59
N SER A 3 -22.84 12.86 59.87
CA SER A 3 -21.46 12.36 59.94
C SER A 3 -20.65 13.00 58.82
N CYS A 4 -19.74 13.92 59.16
CA CYS A 4 -18.74 14.46 58.24
C CYS A 4 -17.68 13.39 57.97
N ILE A 5 -17.39 13.11 56.69
CA ILE A 5 -16.23 12.32 56.27
C ILE A 5 -15.15 13.32 55.86
N CYS A 6 -14.06 13.43 56.63
CA CYS A 6 -12.84 14.12 56.20
C CYS A 6 -11.98 13.13 55.41
N ILE A 7 -11.79 13.39 54.11
CA ILE A 7 -10.77 12.73 53.30
C ILE A 7 -9.49 13.58 53.45
N VAL A 8 -8.42 12.97 53.93
CA VAL A 8 -7.07 13.57 53.92
C VAL A 8 -6.34 12.96 52.74
N ASP A 9 -6.24 13.70 51.63
CA ASP A 9 -5.43 13.32 50.48
C ASP A 9 -3.94 13.50 50.81
N TYR A 10 -3.19 12.41 50.71
CA TYR A 10 -1.73 12.40 50.85
C TYR A 10 -1.03 12.55 49.50
N PHE A 11 -1.51 13.43 48.62
CA PHE A 11 -0.78 13.82 47.41
C PHE A 11 -1.07 15.29 47.11
N PHE A 12 -0.01 16.10 47.07
CA PHE A 12 0.04 17.56 46.86
C PHE A 12 -0.21 18.46 48.09
N SER A 13 0.84 19.18 48.47
CA SER A 13 0.85 20.27 49.45
C SER A 13 0.07 21.48 48.92
N VAL A 14 -1.24 21.53 49.12
CA VAL A 14 -2.03 22.77 49.01
C VAL A 14 -3.03 22.83 50.16
N THR A 15 -2.75 23.70 51.14
CA THR A 15 -3.59 23.94 52.30
C THR A 15 -4.81 24.78 51.91
N TYR A 16 -6.02 24.20 51.92
CA TYR A 16 -7.26 24.96 51.93
C TYR A 16 -7.85 24.98 53.35
N THR A 17 -7.93 26.17 53.95
CA THR A 17 -8.57 26.39 55.25
C THR A 17 -10.07 26.56 55.08
N TYR A 18 -10.85 25.52 55.38
CA TYR A 18 -12.29 25.65 55.60
C TYR A 18 -12.58 25.77 57.10
N LYS A 19 -13.12 26.92 57.52
CA LYS A 19 -13.73 27.08 58.85
C LYS A 19 -15.12 26.45 58.82
N CYS A 20 -15.34 25.44 59.65
CA CYS A 20 -16.69 25.02 60.04
C CYS A 20 -16.78 24.93 61.58
N PRO A 21 -17.79 25.53 62.22
CA PRO A 21 -17.88 25.61 63.68
C PRO A 21 -18.75 24.46 64.20
N CYS A 22 -18.22 23.57 65.05
CA CYS A 22 -19.00 22.80 66.04
C CYS A 22 -18.08 21.97 66.95
N VAL A 23 -18.53 21.82 68.19
CA VAL A 23 -17.85 21.30 69.38
C VAL A 23 -18.05 19.78 69.49
N GLY A 24 -16.98 19.00 69.69
CA GLY A 24 -17.05 17.57 70.07
C GLY A 24 -15.89 16.71 69.55
N THR A 25 -15.27 15.91 70.43
CA THR A 25 -14.16 15.01 70.14
C THR A 25 -14.62 13.72 69.44
N CYS A 26 -14.33 13.58 68.14
CA CYS A 26 -14.44 12.28 67.44
C CYS A 26 -13.15 11.47 67.62
N ARG A 27 -13.24 10.25 68.18
CA ARG A 27 -12.15 9.26 68.15
C ARG A 27 -12.09 8.60 66.78
N CYS A 28 -11.09 8.95 65.97
CA CYS A 28 -10.72 8.17 64.79
C CYS A 28 -9.95 6.91 65.25
N VAL A 29 -10.50 5.72 65.00
CA VAL A 29 -9.73 4.46 65.10
C VAL A 29 -8.89 4.36 63.81
N PRO A 30 -7.56 4.15 63.87
CA PRO A 30 -6.76 4.07 62.65
C PRO A 30 -7.04 2.77 61.90
N SER A 31 -7.66 2.85 60.72
CA SER A 31 -7.83 1.75 59.77
C SER A 31 -6.64 1.61 58.80
N SER A 32 -5.45 2.08 59.19
CA SER A 32 -4.26 2.14 58.32
C SER A 32 -3.71 0.76 57.91
N PHE A 33 -4.06 -0.31 58.63
CA PHE A 33 -3.61 -1.67 58.30
C PHE A 33 -4.48 -2.40 57.26
N ALA A 34 -5.76 -2.03 57.12
CA ALA A 34 -6.67 -2.69 56.18
C ALA A 34 -6.52 -2.14 54.76
N MET A 35 -6.35 -0.82 54.62
CA MET A 35 -6.24 -0.14 53.32
C MET A 35 -4.91 -0.45 52.61
N SER A 36 -3.82 -0.54 53.38
CA SER A 36 -2.49 -0.92 52.87
C SER A 36 -2.43 -2.37 52.38
N ARG A 37 -3.06 -3.32 53.09
CA ARG A 37 -3.18 -4.72 52.62
C ARG A 37 -4.06 -4.84 51.37
N LEU A 38 -5.12 -4.05 51.26
CA LEU A 38 -5.99 -4.05 50.08
C LEU A 38 -5.27 -3.49 48.85
N LEU A 39 -4.54 -2.38 49.01
CA LEU A 39 -3.73 -1.76 47.95
C LEU A 39 -2.58 -2.66 47.49
N ILE A 40 -1.88 -3.32 48.42
CA ILE A 40 -0.83 -4.29 48.10
C ILE A 40 -1.44 -5.49 47.37
N SER A 41 -2.59 -6.01 47.83
CA SER A 41 -3.27 -7.15 47.18
C SER A 41 -3.77 -6.81 45.76
N PHE A 42 -4.27 -5.59 45.56
CA PHE A 42 -4.67 -5.09 44.24
C PHE A 42 -3.47 -4.90 43.30
N ALA A 43 -2.39 -4.32 43.80
CA ALA A 43 -1.16 -4.16 43.03
C ALA A 43 -0.55 -5.52 42.65
N THR A 44 -0.49 -6.49 43.59
CA THR A 44 -0.04 -7.84 43.29
C THR A 44 -0.97 -8.58 42.33
N GLY A 45 -2.28 -8.34 42.40
CA GLY A 45 -3.27 -8.91 41.48
C GLY A 45 -3.09 -8.39 40.06
N ILE A 46 -2.86 -7.08 39.90
CA ILE A 46 -2.58 -6.45 38.59
C ILE A 46 -1.24 -6.94 38.03
N VAL A 47 -0.19 -7.02 38.85
CA VAL A 47 1.12 -7.55 38.42
C VAL A 47 1.02 -9.01 38.02
N ALA A 48 0.27 -9.83 38.76
CA ALA A 48 0.04 -11.24 38.41
C ALA A 48 -0.75 -11.39 37.11
N LEU A 49 -1.79 -10.57 36.91
CA LEU A 49 -2.58 -10.53 35.67
C LEU A 49 -1.72 -10.12 34.47
N LEU A 50 -0.92 -9.06 34.60
CA LEU A 50 0.02 -8.60 33.57
C LEU A 50 1.07 -9.66 33.27
N TYR A 51 1.60 -10.33 34.29
CA TYR A 51 2.57 -11.42 34.12
C TYR A 51 1.96 -12.64 33.43
N THR A 52 0.74 -13.05 33.78
CA THR A 52 0.04 -14.12 33.07
C THR A 52 -0.28 -13.73 31.63
N TYR A 53 -0.66 -12.47 31.39
CA TYR A 53 -0.93 -11.97 30.04
C TYR A 53 0.32 -11.98 29.17
N THR A 54 1.47 -11.53 29.69
CA THR A 54 2.75 -11.58 28.96
C THR A 54 3.19 -13.01 28.68
N GLN A 55 3.03 -13.93 29.63
CA GLN A 55 3.36 -15.35 29.42
C GLN A 55 2.48 -16.02 28.34
N VAL A 56 1.19 -15.66 28.27
CA VAL A 56 0.30 -16.15 27.20
C VAL A 56 0.74 -15.61 25.84
N GLN A 57 1.05 -14.32 25.76
CA GLN A 57 1.52 -13.67 24.53
C GLN A 57 2.87 -14.23 24.03
N GLU A 58 3.81 -14.51 24.94
CA GLU A 58 5.09 -15.15 24.59
C GLU A 58 4.88 -16.56 24.04
N LYS A 59 3.97 -17.34 24.65
CA LYS A 59 3.64 -18.70 24.20
C LYS A 59 2.92 -18.70 22.84
N GLU A 60 2.01 -17.77 22.61
CA GLU A 60 1.34 -17.59 21.31
C GLU A 60 2.35 -17.20 20.21
N ARG A 61 3.32 -16.32 20.50
CA ARG A 61 4.39 -15.97 19.54
C ARG A 61 5.32 -17.14 19.24
N ALA A 62 5.70 -17.93 20.25
CA ALA A 62 6.49 -19.14 20.03
C ALA A 62 5.76 -20.12 19.09
N ASN A 63 4.45 -20.31 19.28
CA ASN A 63 3.63 -21.14 18.39
C ASN A 63 3.57 -20.60 16.95
N ILE A 64 3.56 -19.28 16.75
CA ILE A 64 3.58 -18.67 15.42
C ILE A 64 4.92 -18.93 14.74
N HIS A 65 6.04 -18.78 15.46
CA HIS A 65 7.36 -19.02 14.90
C HIS A 65 7.59 -20.51 14.56
N ASP A 66 7.03 -21.43 15.35
CA ASP A 66 7.04 -22.87 15.04
C ASP A 66 6.19 -23.18 13.81
N LYS A 67 5.07 -22.47 13.62
CA LYS A 67 4.14 -22.67 12.50
C LYS A 67 4.67 -22.10 11.18
N TYR A 68 5.28 -20.92 11.22
CA TYR A 68 5.63 -20.14 10.03
C TYR A 68 7.14 -20.04 9.78
N GLY A 69 7.98 -20.44 10.73
CA GLY A 69 9.41 -20.18 10.67
C GLY A 69 9.73 -18.68 10.73
N GLN A 70 10.82 -18.28 10.10
CA GLN A 70 11.33 -16.90 10.14
C GLN A 70 10.65 -15.96 9.14
N ILE A 71 9.82 -16.46 8.22
CA ILE A 71 9.19 -15.63 7.19
C ILE A 71 8.04 -14.79 7.73
N VAL A 72 7.54 -15.06 8.94
CA VAL A 72 6.47 -14.29 9.59
C VAL A 72 7.00 -13.69 10.88
N VAL A 73 6.85 -12.37 11.03
CA VAL A 73 7.37 -11.60 12.17
C VAL A 73 6.23 -10.81 12.80
N ILE A 74 5.91 -11.12 14.06
CA ILE A 74 4.87 -10.42 14.82
C ILE A 74 5.43 -9.15 15.47
N VAL A 75 4.83 -8.00 15.15
CA VAL A 75 5.17 -6.71 15.74
C VAL A 75 4.08 -6.29 16.73
N ASP A 76 4.41 -6.27 18.02
CA ASP A 76 3.50 -5.74 19.04
C ASP A 76 3.49 -4.21 19.05
N ARG A 77 2.38 -3.60 18.72
CA ARG A 77 2.26 -2.13 18.72
C ARG A 77 2.45 -1.53 20.11
N LEU A 78 2.10 -2.24 21.18
CA LEU A 78 2.26 -1.73 22.53
C LEU A 78 3.74 -1.59 22.90
N ASN A 79 4.61 -2.47 22.39
CA ASN A 79 6.04 -2.41 22.64
C ASN A 79 6.73 -1.24 21.92
N PHE A 80 6.13 -0.71 20.85
CA PHE A 80 6.73 0.34 20.03
C PHE A 80 5.93 1.65 20.00
N GLY A 81 4.80 1.70 20.71
CA GLY A 81 3.99 2.92 20.85
C GLY A 81 4.65 4.01 21.69
N VAL A 82 5.64 3.66 22.53
CA VAL A 82 6.38 4.60 23.37
C VAL A 82 7.89 4.36 23.21
N LEU A 83 8.58 5.26 22.53
CA LEU A 83 10.03 5.19 22.31
C LEU A 83 10.86 5.53 23.56
N GLY A 84 10.32 6.31 24.49
CA GLY A 84 11.02 6.74 25.70
C GLY A 84 12.19 7.69 25.43
N THR A 85 12.94 8.05 26.48
CA THR A 85 14.04 9.04 26.41
C THR A 85 15.26 8.56 25.62
N SER A 86 15.36 7.26 25.37
CA SER A 86 16.48 6.63 24.66
C SER A 86 16.09 6.06 23.30
N GLY A 87 14.82 6.23 22.88
CA GLY A 87 14.37 5.75 21.58
C GLY A 87 14.78 6.67 20.44
N THR A 88 14.89 6.08 19.24
CA THR A 88 15.36 6.77 18.04
C THR A 88 14.19 7.01 17.09
N PHE A 89 13.99 8.25 16.66
CA PHE A 89 13.01 8.59 15.63
C PHE A 89 13.56 8.29 14.24
N ARG A 90 12.69 7.84 13.32
CA ARG A 90 13.00 7.73 11.90
C ARG A 90 12.94 9.13 11.29
N ASN A 91 14.09 9.72 10.99
CA ASN A 91 14.17 11.07 10.43
C ASN A 91 14.09 11.08 8.90
N ASP A 92 14.23 9.91 8.29
CA ASP A 92 14.19 9.70 6.84
C ASP A 92 13.36 8.44 6.53
N PRO A 93 12.02 8.49 6.71
CA PRO A 93 11.14 7.32 6.57
C PRO A 93 11.14 6.68 5.16
N GLU A 94 11.76 7.33 4.19
CA GLU A 94 11.99 6.88 2.81
C GLU A 94 13.20 5.95 2.69
N ASN A 95 14.17 6.02 3.60
CA ASN A 95 15.34 5.12 3.62
C ASN A 95 15.49 4.36 4.95
N GLN A 96 14.77 4.79 6.00
CA GLN A 96 14.69 4.17 7.31
C GLN A 96 13.31 3.54 7.44
N TYR A 97 13.19 2.29 6.99
CA TYR A 97 11.92 1.55 7.03
C TYR A 97 11.55 1.11 8.45
N TYR A 98 10.25 1.00 8.71
CA TYR A 98 9.76 0.58 10.03
C TYR A 98 9.93 -0.94 10.25
N ASN A 99 11.13 -1.32 10.71
CA ASN A 99 11.49 -2.70 11.06
C ASN A 99 11.99 -2.78 12.52
N PRO A 100 11.09 -2.65 13.51
CA PRO A 100 11.48 -2.52 14.92
C PRO A 100 12.05 -3.82 15.52
N THR A 101 11.86 -4.97 14.86
CA THR A 101 12.42 -6.27 15.26
C THR A 101 13.79 -6.54 14.64
N ASN A 102 14.28 -5.64 13.77
CA ASN A 102 15.54 -5.79 13.03
C ASN A 102 15.64 -7.15 12.29
N SER A 103 14.52 -7.63 11.76
CA SER A 103 14.44 -8.90 11.03
C SER A 103 15.00 -8.73 9.61
N SER A 104 15.62 -9.77 9.07
CA SER A 104 16.17 -9.73 7.70
C SER A 104 15.05 -9.85 6.66
N ALA A 105 14.96 -8.89 5.75
CA ALA A 105 14.03 -8.94 4.62
C ALA A 105 14.41 -10.02 3.59
N PRO A 106 13.44 -10.58 2.83
CA PRO A 106 12.01 -10.29 2.87
C PRO A 106 11.25 -11.13 3.91
N PHE A 107 10.17 -10.58 4.50
CA PHE A 107 9.29 -11.29 5.44
C PHE A 107 7.88 -10.67 5.49
N PHE A 108 6.93 -11.39 6.08
CA PHE A 108 5.60 -10.88 6.42
C PHE A 108 5.63 -10.23 7.81
N GLN A 109 5.47 -8.92 7.86
CA GLN A 109 5.38 -8.17 9.11
C GLN A 109 3.91 -8.12 9.56
N VAL A 110 3.58 -8.80 10.66
CA VAL A 110 2.20 -8.91 11.15
C VAL A 110 1.98 -7.91 12.29
N PHE A 111 0.95 -7.09 12.16
CA PHE A 111 0.52 -6.17 13.22
C PHE A 111 -0.75 -6.61 13.93
N GLU A 112 -1.63 -7.31 13.22
CA GLU A 112 -2.91 -7.79 13.73
C GLU A 112 -3.12 -9.23 13.21
N ASP A 113 -3.72 -10.09 14.05
CA ASP A 113 -3.88 -11.53 13.74
C ASP A 113 -4.68 -11.79 12.46
N GLU A 114 -5.60 -10.88 12.08
CA GLU A 114 -6.37 -10.97 10.83
C GLU A 114 -5.48 -11.00 9.57
N PHE A 115 -4.25 -10.51 9.64
CA PHE A 115 -3.28 -10.64 8.54
C PHE A 115 -2.79 -12.08 8.36
N LEU A 116 -2.85 -12.93 9.39
CA LEU A 116 -2.52 -14.36 9.28
C LEU A 116 -3.51 -15.11 8.38
N ASP A 117 -4.78 -14.67 8.34
CA ASP A 117 -5.80 -15.23 7.44
C ASP A 117 -5.53 -14.85 5.98
N ILE A 118 -4.93 -13.68 5.76
CA ILE A 118 -4.55 -13.19 4.43
C ILE A 118 -3.40 -14.01 3.86
N ILE A 119 -2.33 -14.21 4.63
CA ILE A 119 -1.13 -14.94 4.18
C ILE A 119 -1.38 -16.46 4.19
N GLY A 120 -2.29 -16.96 5.02
CA GLY A 120 -2.65 -18.37 5.08
C GLY A 120 -1.66 -19.22 5.88
N PRO A 121 -1.75 -20.56 5.80
CA PRO A 121 -0.94 -21.47 6.62
C PRO A 121 0.48 -21.70 6.10
N ASN A 122 0.71 -21.59 4.78
CA ASN A 122 2.00 -21.89 4.14
C ASN A 122 2.43 -20.73 3.22
N PRO A 123 2.61 -19.51 3.75
CA PRO A 123 2.96 -18.36 2.94
C PRO A 123 4.41 -18.46 2.43
N SER A 124 4.67 -17.90 1.26
CA SER A 124 6.03 -17.76 0.72
C SER A 124 6.20 -16.42 0.05
N LEU A 125 7.41 -15.88 0.03
CA LEU A 125 7.77 -14.62 -0.62
C LEU A 125 9.15 -14.78 -1.24
N ASN A 126 9.21 -14.99 -2.55
CA ASN A 126 10.45 -15.35 -3.26
C ASN A 126 10.70 -14.37 -4.41
N ILE A 127 11.97 -14.07 -4.69
CA ILE A 127 12.37 -13.40 -5.92
C ILE A 127 12.24 -14.41 -7.07
N ILE A 128 11.57 -14.01 -8.14
CA ILE A 128 11.32 -14.85 -9.32
C ILE A 128 12.02 -14.35 -10.58
N SER A 129 12.54 -13.13 -10.55
CA SER A 129 13.40 -12.56 -11.61
C SER A 129 14.19 -11.39 -11.03
N SER A 130 15.44 -11.23 -11.45
CA SER A 130 16.29 -10.13 -11.01
C SER A 130 17.33 -9.70 -12.05
N ASP A 131 17.56 -8.40 -12.11
CA ASP A 131 18.63 -7.73 -12.86
C ASP A 131 19.04 -6.46 -12.10
N PRO A 132 20.13 -6.48 -11.31
CA PRO A 132 20.55 -5.32 -10.52
C PRO A 132 21.02 -4.14 -11.38
N SER A 133 21.20 -4.32 -12.69
CA SER A 133 21.69 -3.29 -13.60
C SER A 133 20.58 -2.49 -14.28
N PHE A 134 19.32 -2.88 -14.09
CA PHE A 134 18.19 -2.32 -14.83
C PHE A 134 16.91 -2.38 -13.99
N ALA A 135 16.24 -1.24 -13.81
CA ALA A 135 14.94 -1.18 -13.15
C ALA A 135 13.82 -1.66 -14.09
N PHE A 136 13.86 -2.94 -14.46
CA PHE A 136 12.97 -3.55 -15.46
C PHE A 136 11.55 -3.80 -14.93
N ALA A 137 11.36 -3.84 -13.62
CA ALA A 137 10.13 -4.20 -12.94
C ALA A 137 9.64 -3.04 -12.07
N HIS A 138 9.02 -2.04 -12.68
CA HIS A 138 8.52 -0.86 -11.97
C HIS A 138 7.00 -0.86 -11.91
N GLU A 139 6.34 -0.94 -13.06
CA GLU A 139 4.99 -0.40 -13.22
C GLU A 139 4.11 -1.24 -14.17
N ALA A 140 2.83 -0.88 -14.30
CA ALA A 140 1.85 -1.52 -15.19
C ALA A 140 1.67 -3.06 -15.06
N PRO A 141 1.69 -3.68 -13.86
CA PRO A 141 1.51 -5.12 -13.75
C PRO A 141 0.08 -5.54 -14.14
N VAL A 142 -0.07 -6.34 -15.19
CA VAL A 142 -1.35 -6.89 -15.66
C VAL A 142 -1.21 -8.40 -15.85
N TRP A 143 -2.01 -9.17 -15.13
CA TRP A 143 -2.06 -10.63 -15.27
C TRP A 143 -3.04 -11.06 -16.35
N MET A 144 -2.58 -11.95 -17.24
CA MET A 144 -3.34 -12.59 -18.31
C MET A 144 -3.71 -14.03 -17.90
N PRO A 145 -4.98 -14.31 -17.54
CA PRO A 145 -5.38 -15.64 -17.07
C PRO A 145 -5.16 -16.75 -18.10
N ASP A 146 -5.44 -16.48 -19.37
CA ASP A 146 -5.42 -17.48 -20.45
C ASP A 146 -4.02 -18.08 -20.67
N THR A 147 -2.99 -17.22 -20.67
CA THR A 147 -1.60 -17.63 -20.86
C THR A 147 -0.84 -17.82 -19.55
N ASP A 148 -1.41 -17.38 -18.44
CA ASP A 148 -0.77 -17.27 -17.12
C ASP A 148 0.54 -16.47 -17.17
N GLU A 149 0.49 -15.34 -17.89
CA GLU A 149 1.59 -14.39 -18.03
C GLU A 149 1.28 -13.09 -17.28
N VAL A 150 2.32 -12.40 -16.81
CA VAL A 150 2.21 -11.03 -16.28
C VAL A 150 2.96 -10.08 -17.21
N PHE A 151 2.26 -9.03 -17.65
CA PHE A 151 2.80 -7.91 -18.42
C PHE A 151 3.14 -6.79 -17.45
N PHE A 152 4.21 -6.03 -17.72
CA PHE A 152 4.66 -4.94 -16.86
C PHE A 152 5.64 -4.03 -17.63
N ALA A 153 6.00 -2.88 -17.05
CA ALA A 153 6.89 -1.89 -17.64
C ALA A 153 8.08 -1.58 -16.72
N SER A 154 9.22 -1.26 -17.34
CA SER A 154 10.39 -0.71 -16.64
C SER A 154 10.15 0.72 -16.20
N ASN A 155 10.97 1.18 -15.26
CA ASN A 155 10.92 2.54 -14.75
C ASN A 155 11.06 3.59 -15.87
N ALA A 156 10.22 4.62 -15.81
CA ALA A 156 10.23 5.77 -16.73
C ALA A 156 11.08 6.90 -16.13
N GLY A 157 12.30 7.05 -16.66
CA GLY A 157 13.31 7.96 -16.13
C GLY A 157 14.27 7.29 -15.14
N GLY A 158 15.10 8.13 -14.50
CA GLY A 158 16.09 7.68 -13.52
C GLY A 158 17.31 6.98 -14.13
N ALA A 159 18.38 6.85 -13.34
CA ALA A 159 19.63 6.26 -13.82
C ALA A 159 19.49 4.76 -14.18
N LEU A 160 18.69 4.02 -13.41
CA LEU A 160 18.46 2.58 -13.61
C LEU A 160 17.34 2.27 -14.61
N GLY A 161 16.41 3.19 -14.89
CA GLY A 161 15.29 2.94 -15.83
C GLY A 161 15.68 2.93 -17.31
N ARG A 162 16.91 3.37 -17.64
CA ARG A 162 17.46 3.42 -19.01
C ARG A 162 16.57 4.14 -20.03
N SER A 163 15.72 5.05 -19.55
CA SER A 163 14.77 5.83 -20.33
C SER A 163 14.90 7.31 -19.95
N ASP A 164 14.66 8.19 -20.92
CA ASP A 164 14.79 9.65 -20.80
C ASP A 164 14.05 10.33 -21.97
N ILE A 165 14.22 11.63 -22.15
CA ILE A 165 13.60 12.35 -23.27
C ILE A 165 13.93 11.77 -24.66
N ASN A 166 15.07 11.07 -24.80
CA ASN A 166 15.56 10.47 -26.04
C ASN A 166 15.32 8.96 -26.12
N ARG A 167 15.05 8.27 -25.00
CA ARG A 167 14.89 6.81 -24.92
C ARG A 167 13.59 6.39 -24.22
N ASN A 168 12.82 5.53 -24.87
CA ASN A 168 11.55 5.05 -24.32
C ASN A 168 11.84 4.02 -23.22
N ASN A 169 10.93 3.89 -22.25
CA ASN A 169 10.97 2.74 -21.34
C ASN A 169 10.54 1.45 -22.08
N GLN A 170 10.66 0.31 -21.41
CA GLN A 170 10.48 -1.00 -22.02
C GLN A 170 9.30 -1.72 -21.37
N VAL A 171 8.50 -2.40 -22.19
CA VAL A 171 7.39 -3.24 -21.74
C VAL A 171 7.81 -4.70 -21.87
N PHE A 172 7.44 -5.51 -20.88
CA PHE A 172 7.82 -6.90 -20.76
C PHE A 172 6.61 -7.78 -20.49
N LYS A 173 6.83 -9.09 -20.66
CA LYS A 173 5.99 -10.13 -20.08
C LYS A 173 6.82 -11.25 -19.46
N MET A 174 6.23 -11.98 -18.53
CA MET A 174 6.85 -13.15 -17.89
C MET A 174 5.81 -14.25 -17.69
N SER A 175 6.21 -15.51 -17.93
CA SER A 175 5.36 -16.69 -17.71
C SER A 175 5.40 -17.15 -16.26
N LEU A 176 4.26 -17.18 -15.58
CA LEU A 176 4.16 -17.75 -14.23
C LEU A 176 4.22 -19.28 -14.24
N ARG A 177 3.99 -19.92 -15.40
CA ARG A 177 4.20 -21.37 -15.57
C ARG A 177 5.68 -21.72 -15.52
N GLU A 178 6.53 -20.95 -16.21
CA GLU A 178 7.98 -21.11 -16.15
C GLU A 178 8.52 -20.85 -14.73
N VAL A 179 7.94 -19.87 -14.01
CA VAL A 179 8.22 -19.67 -12.58
C VAL A 179 7.85 -20.90 -11.76
N ALA A 180 6.66 -21.47 -11.96
CA ALA A 180 6.26 -22.68 -11.24
C ALA A 180 7.18 -23.87 -11.53
N GLU A 181 7.58 -24.07 -12.78
CA GLU A 181 8.53 -25.12 -13.21
C GLU A 181 9.92 -24.93 -12.59
N ALA A 182 10.44 -23.70 -12.61
CA ALA A 182 11.73 -23.37 -12.01
C ALA A 182 11.71 -23.58 -10.49
N MET A 183 10.66 -23.12 -9.81
CA MET A 183 10.48 -23.33 -8.36
C MET A 183 10.35 -24.82 -8.02
N GLY A 184 9.62 -25.61 -8.82
CA GLY A 184 9.50 -27.06 -8.62
C GLY A 184 10.82 -27.80 -8.81
N SER A 185 11.67 -27.33 -9.72
CA SER A 185 13.00 -27.90 -9.99
C SER A 185 14.03 -27.56 -8.91
N ALA A 186 13.86 -26.43 -8.21
CA ALA A 186 14.76 -25.95 -7.15
C ALA A 186 14.62 -26.72 -5.82
N GLY A 187 13.56 -27.52 -5.65
CA GLY A 187 13.26 -28.28 -4.44
C GLY A 187 12.46 -27.48 -3.39
N GLU A 188 12.12 -28.12 -2.27
CA GLU A 188 11.19 -27.57 -1.24
C GLU A 188 11.74 -26.43 -0.37
N THR A 189 13.00 -26.02 -0.56
CA THR A 189 13.59 -24.90 0.19
C THR A 189 13.16 -23.57 -0.43
N LEU A 190 12.87 -22.56 0.40
CA LEU A 190 12.66 -21.15 0.02
C LEU A 190 13.81 -20.68 -0.89
N GLN A 191 13.64 -20.80 -2.20
CA GLN A 191 14.68 -20.49 -3.17
C GLN A 191 14.17 -19.50 -4.18
N ASN A 192 14.92 -18.40 -4.30
CA ASN A 192 14.78 -17.46 -5.38
C ASN A 192 15.09 -18.17 -6.70
N VAL A 193 14.31 -17.88 -7.72
CA VAL A 193 14.57 -18.29 -9.10
C VAL A 193 14.79 -17.04 -9.95
N ASN A 194 15.46 -17.19 -11.10
CA ASN A 194 15.63 -16.09 -12.03
C ASN A 194 15.06 -16.47 -13.40
N VAL A 195 13.74 -16.34 -13.53
CA VAL A 195 13.02 -16.60 -14.78
C VAL A 195 13.19 -15.41 -15.72
N THR A 196 13.33 -15.73 -17.00
CA THR A 196 13.50 -14.74 -18.05
C THR A 196 12.19 -13.97 -18.27
N HIS A 197 12.30 -12.66 -18.43
CA HIS A 197 11.22 -11.82 -18.91
C HIS A 197 11.50 -11.40 -20.36
N TYR A 198 10.44 -11.31 -21.17
CA TYR A 198 10.53 -11.06 -22.59
C TYR A 198 10.06 -9.66 -22.92
N ARG A 199 10.90 -8.89 -23.60
CA ARG A 199 10.55 -7.55 -24.08
C ARG A 199 9.48 -7.63 -25.17
N ILE A 200 8.55 -6.70 -25.13
CA ILE A 200 7.54 -6.46 -26.15
C ILE A 200 7.86 -5.13 -26.82
N ASP A 201 8.08 -5.16 -28.14
CA ASP A 201 8.29 -3.95 -28.91
C ASP A 201 6.95 -3.36 -29.33
N LEU A 202 6.67 -2.15 -28.82
CA LEU A 202 5.45 -1.41 -29.08
C LEU A 202 5.72 -0.23 -30.04
N PRO A 203 4.71 0.22 -30.80
CA PRO A 203 4.88 1.33 -31.74
C PRO A 203 5.21 2.66 -31.04
N GLU A 204 5.78 3.60 -31.77
CA GLU A 204 6.15 4.95 -31.29
C GLU A 204 4.97 5.80 -30.76
N THR A 205 3.73 5.36 -30.95
CA THR A 205 2.54 5.96 -30.34
C THR A 205 2.39 5.62 -28.85
N VAL A 206 3.12 4.61 -28.36
CA VAL A 206 3.16 4.19 -26.96
C VAL A 206 4.48 4.66 -26.35
N GLN A 207 4.43 5.58 -25.40
CA GLN A 207 5.61 6.27 -24.89
C GLN A 207 5.55 6.39 -23.37
N MET A 208 6.60 5.93 -22.68
CA MET A 208 6.71 5.94 -21.22
C MET A 208 5.50 5.26 -20.58
N THR A 209 5.34 3.97 -20.86
CA THR A 209 4.24 3.17 -20.31
C THR A 209 4.39 3.07 -18.80
N ASN A 210 3.40 3.54 -18.06
CA ASN A 210 3.41 3.58 -16.61
C ASN A 210 2.27 2.76 -16.02
N GLY A 211 1.03 3.03 -16.39
CA GLY A 211 -0.11 2.27 -15.86
C GLY A 211 -0.53 1.13 -16.75
N GLY A 212 -1.19 0.14 -16.14
CA GLY A 212 -1.74 -1.00 -16.84
C GLY A 212 -2.98 -1.52 -16.14
N THR A 213 -4.02 -1.84 -16.90
CA THR A 213 -5.13 -2.63 -16.39
C THR A 213 -5.73 -3.50 -17.48
N GLY A 214 -6.50 -4.49 -17.06
CA GLY A 214 -7.17 -5.37 -17.99
C GLY A 214 -7.67 -6.63 -17.31
N LEU A 215 -8.36 -7.49 -18.05
CA LEU A 215 -8.70 -7.29 -19.47
C LEU A 215 -9.88 -6.33 -19.65
N TYR A 216 -9.82 -5.50 -20.70
CA TYR A 216 -10.92 -4.69 -21.20
C TYR A 216 -11.29 -5.17 -22.61
N LYS A 217 -12.37 -5.94 -22.72
CA LYS A 217 -12.81 -6.61 -23.96
C LYS A 217 -11.68 -7.42 -24.59
N GLY A 218 -11.00 -8.22 -23.77
CA GLY A 218 -9.86 -9.06 -24.17
C GLY A 218 -8.55 -8.32 -24.44
N GLN A 219 -8.49 -7.00 -24.22
CA GLN A 219 -7.28 -6.19 -24.44
C GLN A 219 -6.71 -5.64 -23.12
N ILE A 220 -5.41 -5.36 -23.11
CA ILE A 220 -4.76 -4.63 -22.02
C ILE A 220 -4.90 -3.13 -22.30
N ILE A 221 -5.34 -2.35 -21.32
CA ILE A 221 -5.24 -0.89 -21.36
C ILE A 221 -3.87 -0.51 -20.82
N LEU A 222 -3.10 0.19 -21.64
CA LEU A 222 -1.83 0.81 -21.26
C LEU A 222 -2.03 2.31 -21.05
N MET A 223 -1.46 2.81 -19.97
CA MET A 223 -1.42 4.23 -19.65
C MET A 223 -0.01 4.77 -19.88
N ASN A 224 0.10 5.78 -20.74
CA ASN A 224 1.38 6.26 -21.25
C ASN A 224 1.58 7.72 -20.86
N GLU A 225 2.72 8.03 -20.25
CA GLU A 225 3.03 9.38 -19.76
C GLU A 225 3.39 10.37 -20.87
N GLY A 226 3.67 9.87 -22.07
CA GLY A 226 4.15 10.66 -23.21
C GLY A 226 5.65 10.94 -23.13
N ARG A 227 6.21 11.56 -24.18
CA ARG A 227 7.66 11.87 -24.24
C ARG A 227 7.97 13.03 -25.19
N GLY A 228 8.57 14.09 -24.65
CA GLY A 228 8.80 15.35 -25.34
C GLY A 228 7.47 15.93 -25.85
N HIS A 229 7.38 16.14 -27.17
CA HIS A 229 6.15 16.62 -27.82
C HIS A 229 5.10 15.53 -28.06
N ARG A 230 5.44 14.25 -27.91
CA ARG A 230 4.47 13.16 -28.05
C ARG A 230 3.52 13.18 -26.84
N PRO A 231 2.20 13.17 -27.05
CA PRO A 231 1.23 13.30 -25.95
C PRO A 231 1.24 12.06 -25.06
N SER A 232 0.70 12.23 -23.85
CA SER A 232 0.29 11.12 -22.99
C SER A 232 -0.92 10.43 -23.64
N THR A 233 -1.02 9.10 -23.56
CA THR A 233 -2.07 8.35 -24.27
C THR A 233 -2.67 7.22 -23.43
N ILE A 234 -3.96 6.95 -23.66
CA ILE A 234 -4.61 5.69 -23.30
C ILE A 234 -4.59 4.81 -24.54
N ALA A 235 -4.03 3.61 -24.43
CA ALA A 235 -3.92 2.68 -25.55
C ALA A 235 -4.49 1.30 -25.21
N LEU A 236 -5.15 0.66 -26.18
CA LEU A 236 -5.55 -0.74 -26.12
C LEU A 236 -4.49 -1.58 -26.83
N MET A 237 -3.94 -2.56 -26.13
CA MET A 237 -2.97 -3.52 -26.65
C MET A 237 -3.59 -4.91 -26.69
N ASN A 238 -3.49 -5.58 -27.84
CA ASN A 238 -3.76 -7.01 -27.93
C ASN A 238 -2.67 -7.76 -27.14
N PRO A 239 -3.02 -8.60 -26.15
CA PRO A 239 -2.04 -9.33 -25.35
C PRO A 239 -1.36 -10.48 -26.11
N TYR A 240 -1.79 -10.77 -27.35
CA TYR A 240 -1.22 -11.79 -28.22
C TYR A 240 -0.39 -11.18 -29.35
N PRO A 241 0.71 -11.83 -29.78
CA PRO A 241 1.46 -11.42 -30.97
C PRO A 241 0.54 -11.20 -32.19
N PRO A 242 0.76 -10.13 -32.97
CA PRO A 242 1.91 -9.22 -32.94
C PRO A 242 1.79 -8.03 -31.97
N TYR A 243 0.93 -8.12 -30.95
CA TYR A 243 0.71 -7.07 -29.93
C TYR A 243 0.22 -5.74 -30.51
N ASN A 244 -0.73 -5.81 -31.45
CA ASN A 244 -1.30 -4.61 -32.08
C ASN A 244 -1.83 -3.63 -31.03
N VAL A 245 -1.54 -2.35 -31.23
CA VAL A 245 -1.94 -1.26 -30.33
C VAL A 245 -2.82 -0.24 -31.05
N SER A 246 -3.84 0.28 -30.37
CA SER A 246 -4.65 1.41 -30.81
C SER A 246 -4.76 2.46 -29.70
N VAL A 247 -4.41 3.71 -30.00
CA VAL A 247 -4.65 4.85 -29.10
C VAL A 247 -6.13 5.21 -29.12
N ILE A 248 -6.75 5.33 -27.96
CA ILE A 248 -8.18 5.64 -27.82
C ILE A 248 -8.45 7.02 -27.20
N LEU A 249 -7.45 7.63 -26.56
CA LEU A 249 -7.51 8.99 -26.02
C LEU A 249 -6.10 9.55 -25.83
N ASP A 250 -5.87 10.81 -26.18
CA ASP A 250 -4.56 11.48 -26.03
C ASP A 250 -4.64 12.96 -25.56
N ASN A 251 -5.85 13.47 -25.31
CA ASN A 251 -6.08 14.86 -24.92
C ASN A 251 -7.37 15.04 -24.11
N PHE A 252 -7.46 16.16 -23.41
CA PHE A 252 -8.68 16.67 -22.78
C PHE A 252 -9.17 17.91 -23.54
N TYR A 253 -10.10 17.72 -24.48
CA TYR A 253 -10.64 18.79 -25.34
C TYR A 253 -9.56 19.65 -26.02
N GLY A 254 -8.52 18.99 -26.54
CA GLY A 254 -7.36 19.61 -27.20
C GLY A 254 -6.23 20.03 -26.26
N ARG A 255 -6.41 19.91 -24.93
CA ARG A 255 -5.35 20.16 -23.95
C ARG A 255 -4.55 18.89 -23.69
N HIS A 256 -3.25 19.04 -23.55
CA HIS A 256 -2.37 17.93 -23.21
C HIS A 256 -2.60 17.52 -21.76
N PHE A 257 -2.76 16.22 -21.54
CA PHE A 257 -2.54 15.62 -20.21
C PHE A 257 -1.12 15.89 -19.74
N ASN A 258 -0.92 15.89 -18.42
CA ASN A 258 0.40 16.07 -17.83
C ASN A 258 1.28 14.84 -18.14
N SER A 259 0.98 13.74 -17.45
CA SER A 259 1.56 12.41 -17.57
C SER A 259 0.58 11.42 -16.96
N LEU A 260 -0.11 10.65 -17.81
CA LEU A 260 -1.11 9.70 -17.33
C LEU A 260 -0.41 8.55 -16.60
N ASN A 261 -0.86 8.23 -15.39
CA ASN A 261 -0.13 7.38 -14.46
C ASN A 261 -0.79 6.00 -14.27
N ASP A 262 -1.86 5.84 -13.49
CA ASP A 262 -2.54 4.55 -13.31
C ASP A 262 -4.00 4.57 -13.82
N VAL A 263 -4.58 3.38 -13.99
CA VAL A 263 -5.87 3.15 -14.63
C VAL A 263 -6.61 1.96 -14.02
N LYS A 264 -7.95 2.04 -13.91
CA LYS A 264 -8.83 0.89 -13.65
C LYS A 264 -10.15 1.04 -14.41
N VAL A 265 -10.80 -0.08 -14.67
CA VAL A 265 -12.10 -0.11 -15.35
C VAL A 265 -13.22 -0.28 -14.33
N HIS A 266 -14.25 0.55 -14.44
CA HIS A 266 -15.49 0.41 -13.66
C HIS A 266 -16.46 -0.55 -14.35
N LYS A 267 -17.34 -1.22 -13.59
CA LYS A 267 -18.35 -2.16 -14.13
C LYS A 267 -19.29 -1.57 -15.21
N SER A 268 -19.35 -0.25 -15.36
CA SER A 268 -20.09 0.44 -16.43
C SER A 268 -19.41 0.36 -17.80
N GLY A 269 -18.13 -0.03 -17.84
CA GLY A 269 -17.23 0.05 -19.00
C GLY A 269 -16.48 1.36 -19.11
N SER A 270 -16.66 2.29 -18.16
CA SER A 270 -15.91 3.54 -18.09
C SER A 270 -14.49 3.29 -17.56
N ILE A 271 -13.51 3.98 -18.15
CA ILE A 271 -12.09 3.90 -17.80
C ILE A 271 -11.76 5.07 -16.88
N PHE A 272 -11.28 4.76 -15.68
CA PHE A 272 -10.85 5.75 -14.69
C PHE A 272 -9.34 5.81 -14.62
N PHE A 273 -8.78 7.01 -14.57
CA PHE A 273 -7.33 7.19 -14.62
C PHE A 273 -6.85 8.45 -13.92
N THR A 274 -5.59 8.45 -13.53
CA THR A 274 -4.92 9.57 -12.87
C THR A 274 -4.01 10.34 -13.83
N ASP A 275 -4.01 11.67 -13.70
CA ASP A 275 -3.09 12.56 -14.42
C ASP A 275 -2.27 13.36 -13.40
N VAL A 276 -0.95 13.22 -13.49
CA VAL A 276 0.02 13.67 -12.48
C VAL A 276 1.28 14.16 -13.20
N PRO A 277 2.15 15.00 -12.62
CA PRO A 277 3.20 15.66 -13.38
C PRO A 277 4.55 14.91 -13.36
N TYR A 278 4.54 13.58 -13.19
CA TYR A 278 5.77 12.80 -13.03
C TYR A 278 6.70 12.89 -14.23
N GLY A 279 6.20 12.81 -15.46
CA GLY A 279 7.07 12.99 -16.63
C GLY A 279 7.76 14.36 -16.69
N TYR A 280 7.17 15.40 -16.11
CA TYR A 280 7.85 16.70 -15.95
C TYR A 280 8.93 16.64 -14.87
N TYR A 281 8.61 16.00 -13.73
CA TYR A 281 9.58 15.79 -12.65
C TYR A 281 10.75 14.88 -13.03
N HIS A 282 10.58 14.01 -14.02
CA HIS A 282 11.63 13.18 -14.62
C HIS A 282 12.25 13.79 -15.89
N HIS A 283 11.91 15.05 -16.21
CA HIS A 283 12.48 15.84 -17.30
C HIS A 283 12.28 15.29 -18.73
N PHE A 284 11.28 14.43 -18.94
CA PHE A 284 10.94 13.94 -20.28
C PHE A 284 9.60 14.47 -20.82
N ARG A 285 8.86 15.26 -20.04
CA ARG A 285 7.66 16.00 -20.47
C ARG A 285 7.81 17.51 -20.23
N PRO A 286 7.10 18.35 -21.01
CA PRO A 286 7.03 19.78 -20.73
C PRO A 286 6.32 20.06 -19.40
N SER A 287 6.38 21.32 -18.95
CA SER A 287 5.63 21.76 -17.77
C SER A 287 4.14 21.39 -17.88
N PRO A 288 3.52 20.93 -16.78
CA PRO A 288 2.09 20.63 -16.70
C PRO A 288 1.21 21.78 -17.20
N GLN A 289 0.11 21.44 -17.87
CA GLN A 289 -0.88 22.39 -18.38
C GLN A 289 -2.29 22.14 -17.82
N LEU A 290 -2.48 21.06 -17.08
CA LEU A 290 -3.70 20.71 -16.36
C LEU A 290 -3.40 20.59 -14.86
N PRO A 291 -4.39 20.78 -13.96
CA PRO A 291 -4.27 20.39 -12.58
C PRO A 291 -4.08 18.87 -12.45
N ASN A 292 -3.58 18.43 -11.30
CA ASN A 292 -3.52 17.00 -10.98
C ASN A 292 -4.94 16.52 -10.65
N GLN A 293 -5.44 15.55 -11.42
CA GLN A 293 -6.85 15.17 -11.37
C GLN A 293 -7.05 13.68 -11.67
N VAL A 294 -8.22 13.17 -11.28
CA VAL A 294 -8.71 11.85 -11.66
C VAL A 294 -9.87 12.03 -12.64
N TYR A 295 -9.82 11.29 -13.74
CA TYR A 295 -10.77 11.37 -14.83
C TYR A 295 -11.55 10.07 -14.98
N SER A 296 -12.73 10.16 -15.59
CA SER A 296 -13.48 9.04 -16.15
C SER A 296 -13.71 9.28 -17.63
N PHE A 297 -13.46 8.27 -18.45
CA PHE A 297 -13.65 8.27 -19.89
C PHE A 297 -14.57 7.10 -20.31
N ASP A 298 -15.62 7.40 -21.06
CA ASP A 298 -16.48 6.39 -21.70
C ASP A 298 -16.08 6.23 -23.17
N PRO A 299 -15.40 5.14 -23.55
CA PRO A 299 -14.95 4.94 -24.93
C PRO A 299 -16.09 4.70 -25.93
N ARG A 300 -17.34 4.47 -25.47
CA ARG A 300 -18.50 4.30 -26.37
C ARG A 300 -19.05 5.63 -26.86
N THR A 301 -18.96 6.66 -26.03
CA THR A 301 -19.55 7.98 -26.30
C THR A 301 -18.49 9.05 -26.54
N GLY A 302 -17.24 8.79 -26.13
CA GLY A 302 -16.17 9.78 -26.10
C GLY A 302 -16.28 10.75 -24.92
N ALA A 303 -17.28 10.58 -24.04
CA ALA A 303 -17.47 11.46 -22.90
C ALA A 303 -16.32 11.30 -21.90
N ILE A 304 -15.71 12.43 -21.54
CA ILE A 304 -14.67 12.52 -20.52
C ILE A 304 -15.00 13.61 -19.52
N GLY A 305 -14.78 13.32 -18.24
CA GLY A 305 -14.97 14.27 -17.16
C GLY A 305 -14.04 14.01 -15.98
N VAL A 306 -13.81 15.05 -15.18
CA VAL A 306 -13.08 14.96 -13.91
C VAL A 306 -14.02 14.37 -12.86
N VAL A 307 -13.53 13.39 -12.10
CA VAL A 307 -14.28 12.75 -11.02
C VAL A 307 -13.75 13.10 -9.63
N ALA A 308 -12.48 13.50 -9.52
CA ALA A 308 -11.87 14.04 -8.30
C ALA A 308 -10.72 15.01 -8.64
N ASP A 309 -10.63 16.13 -7.91
CA ASP A 309 -9.65 17.21 -8.13
C ASP A 309 -8.97 17.73 -6.84
N GLN A 310 -9.27 17.10 -5.70
CA GLN A 310 -8.75 17.49 -4.37
C GLN A 310 -7.55 16.65 -3.92
N VAL A 311 -7.09 15.71 -4.76
CA VAL A 311 -5.91 14.88 -4.50
C VAL A 311 -4.66 15.64 -4.96
N ASN A 312 -3.60 15.69 -4.14
CA ASN A 312 -2.42 16.48 -4.47
C ASN A 312 -1.66 15.91 -5.68
N LYS A 313 -1.30 14.62 -5.63
CA LYS A 313 -0.72 13.87 -6.75
C LYS A 313 -1.39 12.50 -6.80
N PRO A 314 -2.49 12.36 -7.56
CA PRO A 314 -3.19 11.09 -7.67
C PRO A 314 -2.30 10.09 -8.41
N ASN A 315 -2.13 8.91 -7.83
CA ASN A 315 -1.25 7.86 -8.34
C ASN A 315 -2.10 6.59 -8.59
N GLY A 316 -1.87 5.49 -7.87
CA GLY A 316 -2.69 4.28 -7.96
C GLY A 316 -4.17 4.55 -7.64
N LEU A 317 -5.07 3.89 -8.37
CA LEU A 317 -6.51 3.93 -8.09
C LEU A 317 -7.12 2.53 -8.13
N THR A 318 -8.19 2.30 -7.37
CA THR A 318 -8.92 1.03 -7.40
C THR A 318 -10.35 1.18 -6.87
N PHE A 319 -11.15 0.13 -7.01
CA PHE A 319 -12.54 0.08 -6.55
C PHE A 319 -12.74 -1.03 -5.54
N SER A 320 -13.70 -0.85 -4.63
CA SER A 320 -14.28 -1.97 -3.88
C SER A 320 -14.92 -2.98 -4.82
N LYS A 321 -15.09 -4.22 -4.36
CA LYS A 321 -15.71 -5.32 -5.11
C LYS A 321 -17.09 -4.98 -5.70
N ASP A 322 -17.87 -4.16 -5.02
CA ASP A 322 -19.20 -3.72 -5.46
C ASP A 322 -19.20 -2.42 -6.28
N TYR A 323 -18.02 -1.83 -6.48
CA TYR A 323 -17.76 -0.55 -7.16
C TYR A 323 -18.44 0.66 -6.51
N GLN A 324 -18.88 0.56 -5.26
CA GLN A 324 -19.51 1.68 -4.54
C GLN A 324 -18.48 2.59 -3.87
N THR A 325 -17.26 2.10 -3.69
CA THR A 325 -16.14 2.84 -3.12
C THR A 325 -14.99 2.90 -4.11
N ALA A 326 -14.37 4.08 -4.23
CA ALA A 326 -13.10 4.24 -4.92
C ALA A 326 -12.01 4.61 -3.93
N TYR A 327 -10.80 4.11 -4.17
CA TYR A 327 -9.59 4.46 -3.43
C TYR A 327 -8.60 5.09 -4.41
N ILE A 328 -7.91 6.14 -3.96
CA ILE A 328 -6.86 6.82 -4.72
C ILE A 328 -5.67 7.04 -3.80
N ALA A 329 -4.49 6.58 -4.20
CA ALA A 329 -3.25 6.92 -3.54
C ALA A 329 -2.86 8.37 -3.87
N ASP A 330 -2.50 9.13 -2.83
CA ASP A 330 -2.00 10.50 -2.93
C ASP A 330 -0.53 10.53 -2.53
N THR A 331 0.33 10.66 -3.54
CA THR A 331 1.79 10.73 -3.43
C THR A 331 2.27 12.18 -3.38
N GLY A 332 1.45 13.10 -2.86
CA GLY A 332 1.72 14.53 -2.79
C GLY A 332 3.11 14.92 -2.29
N SER A 333 3.66 14.14 -1.35
CA SER A 333 5.01 14.30 -0.79
C SER A 333 6.15 14.06 -1.78
N LEU A 334 5.90 13.38 -2.90
CA LEU A 334 6.90 13.00 -3.89
C LEU A 334 6.94 13.98 -5.06
N MET A 335 8.12 14.48 -5.40
CA MET A 335 8.35 15.29 -6.61
C MET A 335 9.48 14.73 -7.47
N ALA A 336 9.74 13.42 -7.36
CA ALA A 336 10.82 12.70 -8.01
C ALA A 336 12.17 13.45 -7.94
N GLN A 337 12.71 13.90 -9.07
CA GLN A 337 14.02 14.56 -9.12
C GLN A 337 14.04 15.96 -8.45
N PHE A 338 12.87 16.50 -8.11
CA PHE A 338 12.72 17.77 -7.37
C PHE A 338 12.71 17.57 -5.86
N GLY A 339 12.81 16.32 -5.38
CA GLY A 339 12.91 15.98 -3.96
C GLY A 339 11.59 15.55 -3.32
N ILE A 340 11.57 15.62 -1.99
CA ILE A 340 10.48 15.12 -1.15
C ILE A 340 10.08 16.20 -0.13
N ASP A 341 8.78 16.46 -0.02
CA ASP A 341 8.19 17.31 1.00
C ASP A 341 7.26 16.49 1.90
N ARG A 342 7.78 16.14 3.08
CA ARG A 342 7.08 15.31 4.07
C ARG A 342 5.91 16.01 4.77
N THR A 343 5.67 17.28 4.46
CA THR A 343 4.50 18.02 4.94
C THR A 343 3.29 17.88 4.03
N LEU A 344 3.47 17.31 2.83
CA LEU A 344 2.42 17.01 1.87
C LEU A 344 1.90 15.56 2.01
N PRO A 345 0.75 15.22 1.40
CA PRO A 345 0.13 13.91 1.57
C PRO A 345 1.00 12.72 1.15
N ALA A 346 0.93 11.65 1.92
CA ALA A 346 1.41 10.29 1.63
C ALA A 346 0.32 9.28 2.04
N SER A 347 -0.90 9.54 1.57
CA SER A 347 -2.13 8.95 2.11
C SER A 347 -2.92 8.25 1.03
N ILE A 348 -3.76 7.29 1.41
CA ILE A 348 -4.80 6.74 0.53
C ILE A 348 -6.11 7.43 0.87
N GLN A 349 -6.75 8.03 -0.13
CA GLN A 349 -8.04 8.69 -0.05
C GLN A 349 -9.15 7.71 -0.46
N GLN A 350 -10.31 7.79 0.18
CA GLN A 350 -11.51 7.02 -0.15
C GLN A 350 -12.66 7.94 -0.53
N TYR A 351 -13.48 7.48 -1.46
CA TYR A 351 -14.64 8.17 -1.99
C TYR A 351 -15.85 7.24 -2.12
N ASP A 352 -17.04 7.81 -2.03
CA ASP A 352 -18.26 7.15 -2.49
C ASP A 352 -18.41 7.37 -4.00
N VAL A 353 -18.70 6.31 -4.75
CA VAL A 353 -18.93 6.40 -6.20
C VAL A 353 -20.42 6.60 -6.44
N ASP A 354 -20.79 7.73 -7.06
CA ASP A 354 -22.19 7.95 -7.42
C ASP A 354 -22.63 6.93 -8.50
N PRO A 355 -23.68 6.12 -8.26
CA PRO A 355 -24.02 5.04 -9.17
C PRO A 355 -24.63 5.52 -10.50
N LYS A 356 -24.99 6.80 -10.62
CA LYS A 356 -25.58 7.38 -11.82
C LYS A 356 -24.57 8.21 -12.61
N SER A 357 -23.93 9.17 -11.94
CA SER A 357 -22.99 10.09 -12.59
C SER A 357 -21.56 9.58 -12.59
N LEU A 358 -21.25 8.56 -11.77
CA LEU A 358 -19.91 8.02 -11.56
C LEU A 358 -18.90 9.00 -10.93
N ILE A 359 -19.37 10.17 -10.49
CA ILE A 359 -18.54 11.16 -9.79
C ILE A 359 -18.18 10.64 -8.40
N PHE A 360 -16.96 10.92 -7.96
CA PHE A 360 -16.50 10.58 -6.62
C PHE A 360 -16.95 11.65 -5.61
N LYS A 361 -17.53 11.21 -4.51
CA LYS A 361 -18.11 12.06 -3.46
C LYS A 361 -17.49 11.74 -2.11
N ASN A 362 -17.67 12.65 -1.14
CA ASN A 362 -17.34 12.44 0.27
C ASN A 362 -15.90 11.95 0.50
N GLN A 363 -14.93 12.69 -0.06
CA GLN A 363 -13.51 12.42 0.16
C GLN A 363 -13.20 12.31 1.66
N ARG A 364 -12.45 11.27 2.01
CA ARG A 364 -11.96 11.04 3.36
C ARG A 364 -10.64 10.29 3.31
N VAL A 365 -9.78 10.55 4.29
CA VAL A 365 -8.57 9.76 4.47
C VAL A 365 -8.97 8.33 4.84
N PHE A 366 -8.45 7.35 4.12
CA PHE A 366 -8.58 5.94 4.45
C PHE A 366 -7.36 5.46 5.23
N ALA A 367 -6.16 5.70 4.72
CA ALA A 367 -4.93 5.27 5.35
C ALA A 367 -3.80 6.30 5.16
N TYR A 368 -2.81 6.23 6.04
CA TYR A 368 -1.55 6.98 5.92
C TYR A 368 -0.39 5.99 5.90
N VAL A 369 0.56 6.20 5.00
CA VAL A 369 1.72 5.31 4.79
C VAL A 369 2.85 5.71 5.73
N ASP A 370 3.49 4.75 6.39
CA ASP A 370 4.56 5.03 7.34
C ASP A 370 5.97 5.11 6.70
N SER A 371 6.15 4.58 5.49
CA SER A 371 7.40 4.64 4.73
C SER A 371 7.17 5.07 3.29
N GLY A 372 7.65 6.27 2.96
CA GLY A 372 7.44 6.90 1.66
C GLY A 372 5.98 7.26 1.42
N ALA A 373 5.44 6.82 0.28
CA ALA A 373 4.04 6.93 -0.07
C ALA A 373 3.57 5.64 -0.76
N SER A 374 2.26 5.47 -0.90
CA SER A 374 1.70 4.37 -1.68
C SER A 374 1.65 4.79 -3.14
N ASP A 375 2.15 3.94 -4.03
CA ASP A 375 2.07 4.10 -5.48
C ASP A 375 0.85 3.29 -5.99
N GLY A 376 1.06 2.14 -6.65
CA GLY A 376 -0.03 1.24 -7.05
C GLY A 376 -0.83 0.68 -5.87
N ILE A 377 -2.17 0.58 -6.03
CA ILE A 377 -3.08 0.02 -5.02
C ILE A 377 -4.09 -0.98 -5.62
N ASN A 378 -4.49 -1.98 -4.83
CA ASN A 378 -5.53 -2.96 -5.18
C ASN A 378 -6.32 -3.41 -3.95
N VAL A 379 -7.47 -4.04 -4.15
CA VAL A 379 -8.35 -4.55 -3.08
C VAL A 379 -8.45 -6.08 -3.18
N ASP A 380 -8.49 -6.76 -2.04
CA ASP A 380 -8.77 -8.20 -1.99
C ASP A 380 -10.27 -8.54 -1.86
N GLU A 381 -10.60 -9.82 -1.93
CA GLU A 381 -11.97 -10.32 -1.85
C GLU A 381 -12.66 -10.06 -0.49
N PHE A 382 -11.90 -9.69 0.54
CA PHE A 382 -12.37 -9.36 1.89
C PHE A 382 -12.51 -7.86 2.13
N GLY A 383 -12.12 -7.03 1.15
CA GLY A 383 -12.18 -5.57 1.25
C GLY A 383 -10.94 -4.93 1.88
N ASN A 384 -9.87 -5.68 2.10
CA ASN A 384 -8.59 -5.12 2.52
C ASN A 384 -7.94 -4.40 1.33
N VAL A 385 -7.34 -3.24 1.58
CA VAL A 385 -6.64 -2.43 0.59
C VAL A 385 -5.15 -2.67 0.73
N TYR A 386 -4.50 -2.94 -0.39
CA TYR A 386 -3.07 -3.18 -0.51
C TYR A 386 -2.45 -1.98 -1.23
N GLY A 387 -1.26 -1.55 -0.82
CA GLY A 387 -0.53 -0.46 -1.46
C GLY A 387 0.97 -0.72 -1.54
N ALA A 388 1.53 -0.47 -2.73
CA ALA A 388 2.96 -0.53 -2.99
C ALA A 388 3.65 0.66 -2.33
N CYS A 389 4.49 0.42 -1.34
CA CYS A 389 5.15 1.41 -0.52
C CYS A 389 6.67 1.26 -0.61
N PHE A 390 7.41 2.18 0.02
CA PHE A 390 8.88 2.18 -0.04
C PHE A 390 9.52 0.99 0.68
N ASP A 391 8.79 0.27 1.51
CA ASP A 391 9.26 -0.91 2.24
C ASP A 391 8.63 -2.24 1.78
N GLY A 392 7.84 -2.22 0.70
CA GLY A 392 7.17 -3.40 0.15
C GLY A 392 5.68 -3.17 -0.08
N ILE A 393 4.82 -4.14 0.28
CA ILE A 393 3.37 -3.99 0.18
C ILE A 393 2.74 -3.85 1.56
N ASN A 394 2.02 -2.76 1.79
CA ASN A 394 1.28 -2.52 3.02
C ASN A 394 -0.19 -2.93 2.85
N VAL A 395 -0.76 -3.54 3.89
CA VAL A 395 -2.16 -4.01 3.86
C VAL A 395 -2.95 -3.35 4.99
N TRP A 396 -4.03 -2.69 4.62
CA TRP A 396 -4.99 -2.07 5.53
C TRP A 396 -6.32 -2.79 5.46
N ASN A 397 -6.93 -3.05 6.61
CA ASN A 397 -8.28 -3.63 6.66
C ASN A 397 -9.34 -2.61 6.18
N PRO A 398 -10.63 -3.00 6.02
CA PRO A 398 -11.67 -2.10 5.51
C PRO A 398 -11.89 -0.82 6.35
N SER A 399 -11.38 -0.77 7.59
CA SER A 399 -11.44 0.43 8.43
C SER A 399 -10.26 1.39 8.23
N GLY A 400 -9.30 1.05 7.36
CA GLY A 400 -8.08 1.85 7.13
C GLY A 400 -6.95 1.57 8.13
N ARG A 401 -7.08 0.55 8.97
CA ARG A 401 -6.04 0.17 9.93
C ARG A 401 -5.02 -0.75 9.27
N LEU A 402 -3.74 -0.42 9.36
CA LEU A 402 -2.65 -1.28 8.88
C LEU A 402 -2.71 -2.59 9.66
N ILE A 403 -2.68 -3.74 8.98
CA ILE A 403 -2.74 -5.07 9.62
C ILE A 403 -1.50 -5.91 9.36
N GLY A 404 -0.79 -5.63 8.27
CA GLY A 404 0.46 -6.28 7.97
C GLY A 404 1.17 -5.70 6.76
N LYS A 405 2.38 -6.20 6.50
CA LYS A 405 3.20 -5.86 5.34
C LYS A 405 3.85 -7.10 4.73
N PHE A 406 4.00 -7.08 3.43
CA PHE A 406 4.96 -7.88 2.68
C PHE A 406 6.25 -7.05 2.68
N PHE A 407 7.03 -7.15 3.76
CA PHE A 407 8.20 -6.30 3.97
C PHE A 407 9.35 -6.79 3.09
N LEU A 408 9.73 -6.01 2.09
CA LEU A 408 10.80 -6.33 1.14
C LEU A 408 12.13 -5.69 1.52
N GLY A 409 12.11 -4.64 2.35
CA GLY A 409 13.29 -3.84 2.64
C GLY A 409 13.79 -3.04 1.42
N THR A 410 12.94 -2.88 0.41
CA THR A 410 13.15 -2.07 -0.78
C THR A 410 11.79 -1.57 -1.29
N THR A 411 11.81 -0.53 -2.11
CA THR A 411 10.61 0.07 -2.69
C THR A 411 9.92 -0.89 -3.63
N SER A 412 8.58 -0.96 -3.52
CA SER A 412 7.73 -1.49 -4.56
C SER A 412 6.93 -0.37 -5.18
N ALA A 413 6.92 -0.31 -6.51
CA ALA A 413 6.14 0.69 -7.24
C ALA A 413 4.73 0.16 -7.60
N ASN A 414 4.59 -1.13 -7.92
CA ASN A 414 3.27 -1.69 -8.19
C ASN A 414 3.23 -3.22 -7.97
N PHE A 415 2.02 -3.79 -7.99
CA PHE A 415 1.80 -5.23 -7.85
C PHE A 415 0.46 -5.64 -8.47
N VAL A 416 0.29 -6.94 -8.73
CA VAL A 416 -0.97 -7.49 -9.23
C VAL A 416 -1.30 -8.83 -8.57
N PHE A 417 -2.58 -9.06 -8.30
CA PHE A 417 -3.09 -10.39 -7.98
C PHE A 417 -3.13 -11.24 -9.25
N ALA A 418 -2.29 -12.26 -9.32
CA ALA A 418 -2.21 -13.18 -10.44
C ALA A 418 -3.10 -14.42 -10.20
N GLY A 419 -4.41 -14.21 -10.09
CA GLY A 419 -5.36 -15.22 -9.66
C GLY A 419 -5.34 -15.42 -8.13
N LYS A 420 -6.09 -16.42 -7.65
CA LYS A 420 -6.20 -16.65 -6.20
C LYS A 420 -4.88 -17.16 -5.61
N GLY A 421 -4.43 -16.51 -4.53
CA GLY A 421 -3.27 -16.91 -3.75
C GLY A 421 -1.91 -16.57 -4.34
N ARG A 422 -1.84 -15.74 -5.39
CA ARG A 422 -0.59 -15.26 -5.98
C ARG A 422 -0.59 -13.73 -6.07
N LEU A 423 0.43 -13.11 -5.49
CA LEU A 423 0.70 -11.68 -5.61
C LEU A 423 2.06 -11.50 -6.31
N VAL A 424 2.07 -10.87 -7.47
CA VAL A 424 3.31 -10.51 -8.18
C VAL A 424 3.63 -9.06 -7.85
N ILE A 425 4.82 -8.82 -7.29
CA ILE A 425 5.23 -7.52 -6.76
C ILE A 425 6.43 -7.03 -7.56
N LEU A 426 6.36 -5.80 -8.06
CA LEU A 426 7.41 -5.15 -8.84
C LEU A 426 8.25 -4.27 -7.89
N ALA A 427 9.56 -4.53 -7.84
CA ALA A 427 10.50 -3.88 -6.92
C ALA A 427 11.77 -3.40 -7.65
N GLU A 428 11.57 -2.58 -8.69
CA GLU A 428 12.59 -1.99 -9.57
C GLU A 428 13.43 -3.05 -10.31
N THR A 429 14.46 -3.58 -9.66
CA THR A 429 15.44 -4.54 -10.20
C THR A 429 15.08 -5.99 -9.91
N GLU A 430 13.95 -6.24 -9.26
CA GLU A 430 13.50 -7.55 -8.83
C GLU A 430 11.99 -7.69 -8.99
N ILE A 431 11.52 -8.92 -9.26
CA ILE A 431 10.11 -9.30 -9.16
C ILE A 431 9.97 -10.33 -8.07
N TYR A 432 9.05 -10.09 -7.13
CA TYR A 432 8.70 -11.04 -6.08
C TYR A 432 7.38 -11.75 -6.41
N LEU A 433 7.29 -13.03 -6.07
CA LEU A 433 6.03 -13.77 -6.02
C LEU A 433 5.72 -14.13 -4.57
N ALA A 434 4.63 -13.57 -4.06
CA ALA A 434 4.04 -14.01 -2.81
C ALA A 434 2.99 -15.09 -3.07
N LYS A 435 3.08 -16.21 -2.35
CA LYS A 435 1.99 -17.20 -2.25
C LYS A 435 1.26 -16.97 -0.94
N ILE A 436 -0.03 -16.72 -1.02
CA ILE A 436 -0.90 -16.32 0.10
C ILE A 436 -2.26 -17.03 0.01
N ALA A 437 -3.14 -16.84 1.01
CA ALA A 437 -4.51 -17.37 0.96
C ALA A 437 -5.50 -16.42 0.25
N ALA A 438 -5.32 -15.11 0.40
CA ALA A 438 -6.21 -14.12 -0.18
C ALA A 438 -6.18 -14.08 -1.71
N GLY A 439 -7.32 -13.70 -2.31
CA GLY A 439 -7.46 -13.40 -3.72
C GLY A 439 -7.84 -11.94 -3.96
N GLY A 440 -7.40 -11.36 -5.08
CA GLY A 440 -7.74 -10.00 -5.48
C GLY A 440 -9.16 -9.84 -6.03
N VAL A 441 -9.70 -8.63 -5.96
CA VAL A 441 -10.87 -8.25 -6.75
C VAL A 441 -10.50 -8.18 -8.23
N SER A 442 -11.21 -8.93 -9.07
CA SER A 442 -11.10 -8.80 -10.52
C SER A 442 -11.89 -7.58 -10.99
N LEU A 443 -11.22 -6.66 -11.66
CA LEU A 443 -11.82 -5.50 -12.33
C LEU A 443 -11.81 -5.64 -13.85
N MET A 444 -11.68 -6.87 -14.35
CA MET A 444 -11.78 -7.16 -15.78
C MET A 444 -13.19 -6.82 -16.29
N TYR A 445 -13.26 -6.32 -17.52
CA TYR A 445 -14.49 -5.98 -18.21
C TYR A 445 -14.54 -6.75 -19.52
N GLU A 446 -15.58 -7.55 -19.71
CA GLU A 446 -15.76 -8.41 -20.90
C GLU A 446 -16.36 -7.68 -22.11
#